data_AF-A0A5C7APS3-F1
#
_entry.id   AF-A0A5C7APS3-F1
#
_cell.length_a   1.000
_cell.length_b   1.000
_cell.length_c   1.000
_cell.angle_alpha   90.00
_cell.angle_beta   90.00
_cell.angle_gamma   90.00
#
_symmetry.space_group_name_H-M   'P 1'
#
loop_
_entity.id
_entity.type
_entity.pdbx_description
1 polymer ?
#
loop_
_entity_poly.entity_id
_entity_poly.type
_entity_poly.pdbx_seq_one_letter_code
_entity_poly.pdbx_strand_id
1 'polypeptide(L)'
;MKESFINLKEVALKNNCPECYNNDGLRLTFTQKFVETRFYKSITNQIDHVLECKVCKTTIYPVQWTDDIDRVFEYQQKAIKPKKASKYFKKTFWAVILLCVLLIVTTLVLLIKPNIINVF
;
A
#
# COMPACT_ATOMS: atom_id res chain seq x y z
N MET A 1 -6.39 -8.03 -7.01
CA MET A 1 -6.15 -6.71 -6.39
C MET A 1 -4.72 -6.33 -6.73
N LYS A 2 -4.46 -5.17 -7.35
CA LYS A 2 -3.06 -4.79 -7.65
C LYS A 2 -2.46 -4.19 -6.38
N GLU A 3 -1.49 -4.88 -5.79
CA GLU A 3 -0.72 -4.30 -4.68
C GLU A 3 0.12 -3.16 -5.22
N SER A 4 0.13 -2.05 -4.49
CA SER A 4 0.90 -0.86 -4.87
C SER A 4 1.63 -0.34 -3.65
N PHE A 5 2.81 0.23 -3.88
CA PHE A 5 3.70 0.62 -2.81
C PHE A 5 4.16 2.06 -3.02
N ILE A 6 4.19 2.84 -1.95
CA ILE A 6 4.72 4.20 -1.95
C ILE A 6 6.16 4.12 -1.47
N ASN A 7 7.11 4.62 -2.27
CA ASN A 7 8.49 4.71 -1.83
C ASN A 7 8.60 5.72 -0.66
N LEU A 8 9.19 5.27 0.46
CA LEU A 8 9.41 6.09 1.64
C LEU A 8 10.83 6.62 1.71
N LYS A 9 11.80 5.74 1.47
CA LYS A 9 13.21 6.04 1.61
C LYS A 9 14.02 5.03 0.80
N GLU A 10 15.05 5.51 0.12
CA GLU A 10 16.11 4.67 -0.45
C GLU A 10 17.44 5.10 0.16
N VAL A 11 18.26 4.14 0.57
CA VAL A 11 19.54 4.37 1.23
C VAL A 11 20.62 3.51 0.57
N ALA A 12 21.75 4.12 0.25
CA ALA A 12 22.96 3.40 -0.13
C ALA A 12 23.63 2.84 1.11
N LEU A 13 23.89 1.52 1.14
CA LEU A 13 24.68 0.90 2.20
C LEU A 13 26.14 0.80 1.75
N LYS A 14 27.07 0.99 2.69
CA LYS A 14 28.53 0.87 2.47
C LYS A 14 29.08 -0.51 2.82
N ASN A 15 28.20 -1.46 3.09
CA ASN A 15 28.53 -2.85 3.39
C ASN A 15 28.85 -3.61 2.09
N ASN A 16 29.61 -4.70 2.23
CA ASN A 16 29.90 -5.59 1.11
C ASN A 16 28.66 -6.39 0.73
N CYS A 17 28.38 -6.47 -0.57
CA CYS A 17 27.35 -7.35 -1.11
C CYS A 17 27.72 -8.83 -0.82
N PRO A 18 26.83 -9.64 -0.21
CA PRO A 18 27.09 -11.06 0.04
C PRO A 18 27.34 -11.89 -1.23
N GLU A 19 26.84 -11.42 -2.37
CA GLU A 19 26.91 -12.14 -3.66
C GLU A 19 28.14 -11.78 -4.50
N CYS A 20 28.55 -10.50 -4.49
CA CYS A 20 29.62 -10.01 -5.38
C CYS A 20 30.73 -9.22 -4.66
N TYR A 21 30.65 -9.12 -3.33
CA TYR A 21 31.63 -8.46 -2.45
C TYR A 21 31.92 -6.98 -2.72
N ASN A 22 31.19 -6.35 -3.65
CA ASN A 22 31.29 -4.91 -3.89
C ASN A 22 30.68 -4.12 -2.71
N ASN A 23 31.35 -3.04 -2.29
CA ASN A 23 30.98 -2.24 -1.12
C ASN A 23 30.09 -1.01 -1.41
N ASP A 24 29.81 -0.73 -2.69
CA ASP A 24 29.06 0.47 -3.12
C ASP A 24 27.73 0.14 -3.82
N GLY A 25 27.47 -1.15 -4.04
CA GLY A 25 26.32 -1.63 -4.82
C GLY A 25 25.00 -1.70 -4.05
N LEU A 26 25.03 -1.86 -2.72
CA LEU A 26 23.83 -2.13 -1.94
C LEU A 26 22.90 -0.91 -1.83
N ARG A 27 21.62 -1.12 -2.11
CA ARG A 27 20.52 -0.15 -2.01
C ARG A 27 19.37 -0.75 -1.23
N LEU A 28 19.10 -0.17 -0.06
CA LEU A 28 18.00 -0.54 0.80
C LEU A 28 16.84 0.42 0.56
N THR A 29 15.74 -0.11 0.05
CA THR A 29 14.53 0.66 -0.26
C THR A 29 13.40 0.25 0.66
N PHE A 30 12.83 1.22 1.35
CA PHE A 30 11.64 1.06 2.17
C PHE A 30 10.43 1.60 1.43
N THR A 31 9.35 0.82 1.48
CA THR A 31 8.09 1.16 0.85
C THR A 31 6.93 0.96 1.82
N GLN A 32 5.83 1.65 1.58
CA GLN A 32 4.61 1.53 2.36
C GLN A 32 3.48 1.03 1.48
N LYS A 33 2.76 0.01 1.96
CA LYS A 33 1.64 -0.56 1.21
C LYS A 33 0.51 0.46 1.07
N PHE A 34 0.13 0.69 -0.18
CA PHE A 34 -0.98 1.50 -0.62
C PHE A 34 -2.01 0.60 -1.31
N VAL A 35 -3.26 0.75 -0.91
CA VAL A 35 -4.37 -0.05 -1.43
C VAL A 35 -5.28 0.87 -2.21
N GLU A 36 -5.45 0.58 -3.49
CA GLU A 36 -6.38 1.29 -4.35
C GLU A 36 -7.42 0.34 -4.95
N THR A 37 -8.68 0.69 -4.76
CA THR A 37 -9.83 0.00 -5.35
C THR A 37 -10.68 0.98 -6.16
N ARG A 38 -11.73 0.47 -6.80
CA ARG A 38 -12.72 1.33 -7.48
C ARG A 38 -13.47 2.25 -6.50
N PHE A 39 -13.58 1.88 -5.23
CA PHE A 39 -14.42 2.57 -4.23
C PHE A 39 -13.63 3.37 -3.21
N TYR A 40 -12.39 2.99 -2.91
CA TYR A 40 -11.58 3.69 -1.92
C TYR A 40 -10.10 3.60 -2.26
N LYS A 41 -9.32 4.48 -1.62
CA LYS A 41 -7.88 4.39 -1.53
C LYS A 41 -7.45 4.42 -0.07
N SER A 42 -6.40 3.70 0.29
CA SER A 42 -5.93 3.61 1.67
C SER A 42 -4.41 3.51 1.75
N ILE A 43 -3.84 4.32 2.63
CA ILE A 43 -2.45 4.18 3.07
C ILE A 43 -2.49 3.31 4.33
N THR A 44 -1.76 2.20 4.34
CA THR A 44 -1.71 1.26 5.46
C THR A 44 -0.49 1.51 6.34
N ASN A 45 -0.43 0.95 7.55
CA ASN A 45 0.79 0.98 8.38
C ASN A 45 1.82 -0.09 7.99
N GLN A 46 1.54 -0.90 6.96
CA GLN A 46 2.46 -1.95 6.53
C GLN A 46 3.62 -1.34 5.76
N ILE A 47 4.83 -1.63 6.24
CA ILE A 47 6.11 -1.22 5.66
C ILE A 47 6.80 -2.48 5.16
N ASP A 48 7.22 -2.42 3.91
CA ASP A 48 8.01 -3.46 3.26
C ASP A 48 9.37 -2.89 2.86
N HIS A 49 10.34 -3.78 2.66
CA HIS A 49 11.69 -3.41 2.31
C HIS A 49 12.25 -4.35 1.25
N VAL A 50 13.18 -3.83 0.45
CA VAL A 50 13.96 -4.62 -0.49
C VAL A 50 15.41 -4.13 -0.39
N LEU A 51 16.34 -5.07 -0.28
CA LEU A 51 17.77 -4.82 -0.44
C LEU A 51 18.20 -5.34 -1.79
N GLU A 52 18.74 -4.47 -2.65
CA GLU A 52 19.25 -4.85 -3.96
C GLU A 52 20.71 -4.41 -4.11
N CYS A 53 21.52 -5.21 -4.80
CA CYS A 53 22.83 -4.77 -5.25
C CYS A 53 22.74 -4.28 -6.69
N LYS A 54 22.98 -2.99 -6.93
CA LYS A 54 22.95 -2.41 -8.28
C LYS A 54 24.13 -2.84 -9.17
N VAL A 55 25.19 -3.40 -8.58
CA VAL A 55 26.38 -3.88 -9.31
C VAL A 55 26.11 -5.24 -9.94
N CYS A 56 25.75 -6.25 -9.14
CA CYS A 56 25.41 -7.59 -9.66
C CYS A 56 23.93 -7.76 -10.01
N LYS A 57 23.11 -6.71 -9.81
CA LYS A 57 21.67 -6.66 -10.16
C LYS A 57 20.83 -7.74 -9.50
N THR A 58 21.22 -8.15 -8.29
CA THR A 58 20.51 -9.19 -7.53
C THR A 58 19.80 -8.59 -6.32
N THR A 59 18.68 -9.22 -5.95
CA THR A 59 18.00 -8.94 -4.68
C THR A 59 18.68 -9.76 -3.59
N ILE A 60 19.01 -9.13 -2.47
CA ILE A 60 19.67 -9.75 -1.33
C ILE A 60 18.61 -10.02 -0.27
N TYR A 61 18.23 -11.28 -0.10
CA TYR A 61 17.23 -11.70 0.87
C TYR A 61 17.80 -11.73 2.30
N PRO A 62 16.96 -11.57 3.35
CA PRO A 62 17.42 -11.56 4.74
C PRO A 62 18.29 -12.74 5.16
N VAL A 63 18.06 -13.93 4.61
CA VAL A 63 18.89 -15.13 4.88
C VAL A 63 20.35 -14.98 4.39
N GLN A 64 20.62 -14.06 3.46
CA GLN A 64 21.94 -13.76 2.94
C GLN A 64 22.61 -12.58 3.67
N TRP A 65 21.92 -11.94 4.62
CA TRP A 65 22.46 -10.76 5.30
C TRP A 65 23.56 -11.16 6.27
N THR A 66 24.54 -10.27 6.40
CA THR A 66 25.55 -10.36 7.46
C THR A 66 25.09 -9.56 8.67
N ASP A 67 25.66 -9.85 9.84
CA ASP A 67 25.37 -9.10 11.08
C ASP A 67 25.53 -7.58 10.91
N ASP A 68 26.46 -7.14 10.07
CA ASP A 68 26.67 -5.72 9.76
C ASP A 68 25.52 -5.13 8.93
N ILE A 69 24.98 -5.90 7.98
CA ILE A 69 23.81 -5.50 7.19
C ILE A 69 22.57 -5.45 8.08
N ASP A 70 22.37 -6.44 8.94
CA ASP A 70 21.25 -6.47 9.90
C ASP A 70 21.26 -5.24 10.81
N ARG A 71 22.42 -4.89 11.38
CA ARG A 71 22.55 -3.72 12.25
C ARG A 71 22.23 -2.42 11.53
N VAL A 72 22.73 -2.25 10.30
CA VAL A 72 22.45 -1.06 9.50
C VAL A 72 20.98 -1.02 9.09
N PHE A 73 20.39 -2.16 8.74
CA PHE A 73 18.97 -2.28 8.45
C PHE A 73 18.12 -1.83 9.63
N GLU A 74 18.35 -2.34 10.85
CA GLU A 74 17.61 -1.97 12.05
C GLU A 74 17.69 -0.46 12.33
N TYR A 75 18.88 0.12 12.18
CA TYR A 75 19.08 1.56 12.34
C TYR A 75 18.26 2.35 11.31
N GLN A 76 18.33 1.97 10.04
CA GLN A 76 17.56 2.63 8.99
C GLN A 76 16.05 2.46 9.19
N GLN A 77 15.61 1.27 9.63
CA GLN A 77 14.22 0.97 9.90
C GLN A 77 13.63 1.88 10.98
N LYS A 78 14.35 2.08 12.09
CA LYS A 78 13.95 3.01 13.16
C LYS A 78 13.89 4.47 12.70
N ALA A 79 14.66 4.84 11.69
CA ALA A 79 14.70 6.21 11.16
C ALA A 79 13.58 6.50 10.14
N ILE A 80 12.79 5.51 9.72
CA ILE A 80 11.70 5.73 8.75
C ILE A 80 10.53 6.44 9.43
N LYS A 81 9.98 7.43 8.72
CA LYS A 81 8.73 8.09 9.10
C LYS A 81 7.63 7.66 8.14
N PRO A 82 6.81 6.65 8.49
CA PRO A 82 5.73 6.19 7.62
C PRO A 82 4.70 7.30 7.42
N LYS A 83 4.04 7.32 6.25
CA LYS A 83 2.91 8.21 6.04
C LYS A 83 1.76 7.80 6.95
N LYS A 84 1.01 8.78 7.45
CA LYS A 84 -0.14 8.53 8.32
C LYS A 84 -1.15 7.60 7.63
N ALA A 85 -1.48 6.49 8.28
CA ALA A 85 -2.52 5.59 7.78
C ALA A 85 -3.84 6.36 7.61
N SER A 86 -4.48 6.13 6.48
CA SER A 86 -5.70 6.82 6.10
C SER A 86 -6.53 5.98 5.14
N LYS A 87 -7.84 6.22 5.13
CA LYS A 87 -8.77 5.61 4.19
C LYS A 87 -9.66 6.71 3.63
N TYR A 88 -9.71 6.79 2.30
CA TYR A 88 -10.47 7.80 1.58
C TYR A 88 -11.41 7.12 0.58
N PHE A 89 -12.71 7.39 0.73
CA PHE A 89 -13.73 6.88 -0.18
C PHE A 89 -13.84 7.76 -1.42
N LYS A 90 -13.85 7.12 -2.59
CA LYS A 90 -13.99 7.77 -3.90
C LYS A 90 -15.44 8.15 -4.15
N LYS A 91 -15.66 9.09 -5.07
CA LYS A 91 -17.02 9.50 -5.50
C LYS A 91 -17.90 8.32 -5.94
N THR A 92 -17.29 7.32 -6.58
CA THR A 92 -17.95 6.07 -6.99
C THR A 92 -18.59 5.32 -5.81
N PHE A 93 -17.96 5.31 -4.64
CA PHE A 93 -18.53 4.69 -3.44
C PHE A 93 -19.80 5.43 -3.02
N TRP A 94 -19.74 6.76 -2.97
CA TRP A 94 -20.89 7.59 -2.62
C TRP A 94 -22.01 7.52 -3.65
N ALA A 95 -21.69 7.41 -4.94
CA ALA A 95 -22.68 7.22 -6.00
C ALA A 95 -23.43 5.90 -5.84
N VAL A 96 -22.72 4.80 -5.52
CA VAL A 96 -23.36 3.51 -5.24
C VAL A 96 -24.23 3.57 -3.99
N ILE A 97 -23.77 4.20 -2.91
CA ILE A 97 -24.59 4.40 -1.70
C ILE A 97 -25.87 5.17 -2.03
N LEU A 98 -25.76 6.28 -2.76
CA LEU A 98 -26.91 7.09 -3.13
C LEU A 98 -27.92 6.30 -3.97
N LEU A 99 -27.44 5.51 -4.94
CA LEU A 99 -28.28 4.63 -5.74
C LEU A 99 -29.00 3.60 -4.88
N CYS A 100 -28.30 2.94 -3.95
CA CYS A 100 -28.89 1.97 -3.03
C CYS A 100 -29.97 2.60 -2.15
N VAL A 101 -29.75 3.82 -1.62
CA VAL A 101 -30.74 4.53 -0.81
C VAL A 101 -31.99 4.84 -1.63
N LEU A 102 -31.83 5.34 -2.87
CA LEU A 102 -32.97 5.64 -3.74
C LEU A 102 -33.81 4.39 -4.05
N LEU A 103 -33.15 3.26 -4.31
CA LEU A 103 -33.83 1.98 -4.55
C LEU A 103 -34.63 1.52 -3.32
N ILE A 104 -34.03 1.58 -2.13
CA ILE A 104 -34.71 1.21 -0.89
C ILE A 104 -35.94 2.10 -0.65
N VAL A 105 -35.79 3.42 -0.80
CA VAL A 105 -36.90 4.37 -0.62
C VAL A 105 -38.02 4.10 -1.62
N THR A 106 -37.69 3.90 -2.91
CA THR A 106 -38.70 3.58 -3.92
C THR A 106 -39.41 2.27 -3.59
N THR A 107 -38.69 1.20 -3.25
CA THR A 107 -39.31 -0.07 -2.85
C THR A 107 -40.25 0.09 -1.64
N LEU A 108 -39.83 0.81 -0.60
CA LEU A 108 -40.66 1.04 0.59
C LEU A 108 -41.93 1.82 0.26
N VAL A 109 -41.84 2.87 -0.57
CA VAL A 109 -43.00 3.65 -1.01
C VAL A 109 -44.00 2.77 -1.77
N LEU A 110 -43.51 1.91 -2.68
CA LEU A 110 -44.38 1.00 -3.43
C LEU A 110 -45.07 -0.03 -2.53
N LEU A 111 -44.39 -0.54 -1.50
CA LEU A 111 -44.98 -1.48 -0.54
C LEU A 111 -46.05 -0.82 0.34
N ILE A 112 -45.82 0.41 0.81
CA ILE A 112 -46.75 1.13 1.70
C ILE A 112 -47.94 1.69 0.91
N LYS A 113 -47.71 2.13 -0.34
CA LYS A 113 -48.74 2.72 -1.20
C LYS A 113 -48.69 2.10 -2.60
N PRO A 114 -49.17 0.85 -2.75
CA PRO A 114 -49.12 0.12 -4.03
C PRO A 114 -49.93 0.81 -5.15
N ASN A 115 -50.97 1.57 -4.79
CA ASN A 115 -51.81 2.29 -5.75
C ASN A 115 -51.21 3.63 -6.24
N ILE A 116 -50.04 4.07 -5.76
CA ILE A 116 -49.38 5.27 -6.30
C ILE A 116 -49.04 5.12 -7.79
N ILE A 117 -48.77 3.90 -8.26
CA ILE A 117 -48.45 3.65 -9.67
C ILE A 117 -49.70 3.72 -10.57
N ASN A 118 -50.90 3.48 -10.02
CA ASN A 118 -52.17 3.47 -10.77
C ASN A 118 -52.78 4.87 -11.01
N VAL A 119 -52.03 5.94 -10.73
CA VAL A 119 -52.46 7.34 -10.92
C VAL A 119 -51.73 8.01 -12.11
N PHE A 120 -50.89 7.26 -12.84
CA PHE A 120 -50.36 7.65 -14.14
C PHE A 120 -50.95 6.78 -15.25
#